data_AF-A0A316DE60-F1
#
_entry.id   AF-A0A316DE60-F1
#
_cell.length_a   1.000
_cell.length_b   1.000
_cell.length_c   1.000
_cell.angle_alpha   90.00
_cell.angle_beta   90.00
_cell.angle_gamma   90.00
#
_symmetry.space_group_name_H-M   'P 1'
#
loop_
_entity.id
_entity.type
_entity.pdbx_description
1 polymer ?
#
loop_
_entity_poly.entity_id
_entity_poly.type
_entity_poly.pdbx_seq_one_letter_code
_entity_poly.pdbx_strand_id
1 'polypeptide(L)'
;MTRKQHRLICLAVLSVASGYIAGCTTKPTIVSASTIKVISTQQALSKDKQTPVESVMSQLQWVYTTNEQLSPTKKDILWEATFGNESIVTIKVPNSTYPWYNFVFLSHQGQEWNFSAIADSPCPPERTTSQKEGIALPMETFSVTKMTVGSEFRRVWTFASDIKTLVIGKYPRESFTQPEGAKALKIKDNDAWQITSDSNQTLFYYFDQGQLVWMVGNLSESELLNVAISLPSVSDPLFPSTMQPNRM
;
A
#
# COMPACT_ATOMS: atom_id res chain seq x y z
N MET A 1 -84.64 46.26 -7.62
CA MET A 1 -85.35 45.63 -8.75
C MET A 1 -84.34 44.79 -9.53
N THR A 2 -84.17 43.52 -9.16
CA THR A 2 -84.79 42.32 -9.77
C THR A 2 -84.10 41.80 -11.04
N ARG A 3 -83.57 40.58 -10.90
CA ARG A 3 -83.40 39.51 -11.93
C ARG A 3 -82.34 39.78 -13.02
N LYS A 4 -81.60 38.82 -13.55
CA LYS A 4 -81.66 37.35 -13.50
C LYS A 4 -80.29 36.80 -13.95
N GLN A 5 -79.98 35.59 -13.47
CA GLN A 5 -78.93 34.68 -13.94
C GLN A 5 -78.83 34.59 -15.46
N HIS A 6 -77.64 34.25 -15.98
CA HIS A 6 -77.42 33.09 -16.87
C HIS A 6 -76.00 32.55 -16.62
N ARG A 7 -75.93 31.27 -16.25
CA ARG A 7 -74.71 30.48 -16.10
C ARG A 7 -74.33 29.95 -17.49
N LEU A 8 -73.05 30.08 -17.87
CA LEU A 8 -72.46 29.27 -18.93
C LEU A 8 -71.49 28.29 -18.27
N ILE A 9 -71.77 27.00 -18.42
CA ILE A 9 -70.97 25.88 -17.94
C ILE A 9 -69.98 25.54 -19.06
N CYS A 10 -68.69 25.76 -18.84
CA CYS A 10 -67.64 25.18 -19.68
C CYS A 10 -67.31 23.79 -19.15
N LEU A 11 -67.70 22.75 -19.89
CA LEU A 11 -67.13 21.41 -19.74
C LEU A 11 -65.71 21.43 -20.34
N ALA A 12 -64.69 21.35 -19.50
CA ALA A 12 -63.34 20.99 -19.93
C ALA A 12 -63.21 19.46 -19.87
N VAL A 13 -63.03 18.85 -21.05
CA VAL A 13 -62.70 17.44 -21.19
C VAL A 13 -61.25 17.25 -20.75
N LEU A 14 -61.02 16.62 -19.60
CA LEU A 14 -59.72 16.12 -19.20
C LEU A 14 -59.41 14.86 -20.02
N SER A 15 -58.61 15.02 -21.07
CA SER A 15 -57.93 13.92 -21.72
C SER A 15 -56.82 13.40 -20.79
N VAL A 16 -57.01 12.19 -20.26
CA VAL A 16 -55.97 11.43 -19.56
C VAL A 16 -54.94 10.99 -20.61
N ALA A 17 -53.84 11.74 -20.70
CA ALA A 17 -52.66 11.27 -21.41
C ALA A 17 -51.93 10.27 -20.49
N SER A 18 -52.11 8.97 -20.76
CA SER A 18 -51.26 7.92 -20.21
C SER A 18 -49.86 8.07 -20.79
N GLY A 19 -49.03 8.89 -20.14
CA GLY A 19 -47.60 8.93 -20.37
C GLY A 19 -46.99 7.63 -19.88
N TYR A 20 -46.58 6.78 -20.81
CA TYR A 20 -45.63 5.71 -20.53
C TYR A 20 -44.32 6.37 -20.07
N ILE A 21 -44.11 6.42 -18.76
CA ILE A 21 -42.76 6.59 -18.22
C ILE A 21 -42.07 5.28 -18.55
N ALA A 22 -41.31 5.27 -19.65
CA ALA A 22 -40.27 4.28 -19.87
C ALA A 22 -39.27 4.46 -18.72
N GLY A 23 -39.52 3.74 -17.63
CA GLY A 23 -38.57 3.61 -16.55
C GLY A 23 -37.32 2.97 -17.14
N CYS A 24 -36.31 3.79 -17.43
CA CYS A 24 -34.94 3.31 -17.47
C CYS A 24 -34.61 2.85 -16.05
N THR A 25 -34.99 1.61 -15.72
CA THR A 25 -34.30 0.81 -14.72
C THR A 25 -32.88 0.66 -15.24
N THR A 26 -32.00 1.58 -14.87
CA THR A 26 -30.57 1.32 -14.84
C THR A 26 -30.40 0.12 -13.93
N LYS A 27 -30.25 -1.07 -14.53
CA LYS A 27 -29.73 -2.23 -13.82
C LYS A 27 -28.50 -1.73 -13.06
N PRO A 28 -28.38 -1.96 -11.75
CA PRO A 28 -27.10 -1.74 -11.09
C PRO A 28 -26.09 -2.56 -11.89
N THR A 29 -25.14 -1.88 -12.52
CA THR A 29 -23.96 -2.54 -13.07
C THR A 29 -23.37 -3.28 -11.91
N ILE A 30 -23.56 -4.59 -11.88
CA ILE A 30 -22.82 -5.47 -10.99
C ILE A 30 -21.39 -5.26 -11.44
N VAL A 31 -20.66 -4.40 -10.73
CA VAL A 31 -19.22 -4.27 -10.87
C VAL A 31 -18.71 -5.62 -10.44
N SER A 32 -18.44 -6.49 -11.42
CA SER A 32 -17.80 -7.77 -11.16
C SER A 32 -16.57 -7.49 -10.31
N ALA A 33 -16.47 -8.16 -9.16
CA ALA A 33 -15.32 -8.09 -8.29
C ALA A 33 -14.04 -8.35 -9.11
N SER A 34 -13.30 -7.29 -9.42
CA SER A 34 -12.04 -7.40 -10.14
C SER A 34 -10.94 -7.72 -9.14
N THR A 35 -10.27 -8.85 -9.38
CA THR A 35 -9.07 -9.27 -8.66
C THR A 35 -7.91 -9.28 -9.63
N ILE A 36 -6.69 -9.01 -9.15
CA ILE A 36 -5.50 -9.17 -9.99
C ILE A 36 -5.34 -10.65 -10.29
N LYS A 37 -5.23 -10.97 -11.58
CA LYS A 37 -4.86 -12.29 -12.08
C LYS A 37 -3.35 -12.44 -12.18
N VAL A 38 -2.67 -11.40 -12.68
CA VAL A 38 -1.21 -11.37 -12.87
C VAL A 38 -0.66 -9.98 -12.56
N ILE A 39 0.47 -9.95 -11.87
CA ILE A 39 1.36 -8.78 -11.80
C ILE A 39 2.50 -9.06 -12.79
N SER A 40 2.66 -8.19 -13.78
CA SER A 40 3.70 -8.32 -14.79
C SER A 40 4.60 -7.09 -14.81
N THR A 41 5.85 -7.32 -15.21
CA THR A 41 6.83 -6.26 -15.46
C THR A 41 7.06 -6.15 -16.96
N GLN A 42 6.99 -4.93 -17.50
CA GLN A 42 7.31 -4.64 -18.89
C GLN A 42 8.65 -3.92 -19.00
N GLN A 43 9.28 -4.02 -20.17
CA GLN A 43 10.49 -3.27 -20.45
C GLN A 43 10.16 -1.78 -20.57
N ALA A 44 10.91 -0.93 -19.87
CA ALA A 44 10.82 0.53 -19.96
C ALA A 44 12.12 1.12 -20.52
N LEU A 45 12.04 2.33 -21.08
CA LEU A 45 13.21 3.06 -21.54
C LEU A 45 14.00 3.59 -20.34
N SER A 46 15.33 3.70 -20.48
CA SER A 46 16.24 4.22 -19.44
C SER A 46 15.75 5.53 -18.80
N LYS A 47 15.27 6.46 -19.64
CA LYS A 47 14.75 7.77 -19.21
C LYS A 47 13.52 7.69 -18.30
N ASP A 48 12.80 6.58 -18.32
CA ASP A 48 11.58 6.35 -17.51
C ASP A 48 11.90 5.54 -16.24
N LYS A 49 13.21 5.43 -15.91
CA LYS A 49 13.75 4.66 -14.77
C LYS A 49 14.66 5.49 -13.86
N GLN A 50 14.60 6.82 -13.95
CA GLN A 50 15.51 7.73 -13.27
C GLN A 50 15.18 7.90 -11.77
N THR A 51 13.91 7.72 -11.40
CA THR A 51 13.46 7.67 -10.01
C THR A 51 12.74 6.35 -9.70
N PRO A 52 12.65 5.93 -8.41
CA PRO A 52 11.93 4.72 -8.03
C PRO A 52 10.47 4.72 -8.49
N VAL A 53 9.75 5.83 -8.28
CA VAL A 53 8.35 6.00 -8.70
C VAL A 53 8.19 5.97 -10.22
N GLU A 54 9.06 6.62 -10.99
CA GLU A 54 9.02 6.54 -12.46
C GLU A 54 9.24 5.10 -12.94
N SER A 55 10.24 4.40 -12.38
CA SER A 55 10.48 3.00 -12.67
C SER A 55 9.27 2.12 -12.41
N VAL A 56 8.53 2.38 -11.33
CA VAL A 56 7.31 1.64 -11.01
C VAL A 56 6.20 1.90 -12.02
N MET A 57 5.91 3.17 -12.31
CA MET A 57 4.82 3.52 -13.23
C MET A 57 5.10 3.07 -14.67
N SER A 58 6.38 3.02 -15.07
CA SER A 58 6.77 2.64 -16.43
C SER A 58 6.86 1.12 -16.63
N GLN A 59 7.16 0.34 -15.58
CA GLN A 59 7.40 -1.09 -15.68
C GLN A 59 6.28 -1.96 -15.11
N LEU A 60 5.54 -1.51 -14.10
CA LEU A 60 4.53 -2.34 -13.45
C LEU A 60 3.21 -2.34 -14.24
N GLN A 61 2.62 -3.51 -14.37
CA GLN A 61 1.29 -3.67 -14.94
C GLN A 61 0.50 -4.74 -14.18
N TRP A 62 -0.79 -4.46 -13.96
CA TRP A 62 -1.77 -5.40 -13.45
C TRP A 62 -2.64 -5.90 -14.59
N VAL A 63 -2.82 -7.22 -14.64
CA VAL A 63 -3.86 -7.86 -15.47
C VAL A 63 -4.94 -8.37 -14.55
N TYR A 64 -6.15 -7.85 -14.68
CA TYR A 64 -7.30 -8.24 -13.86
C TYR A 64 -7.97 -9.51 -14.40
N THR A 65 -8.81 -10.15 -13.60
CA THR A 65 -9.65 -11.29 -14.02
C THR A 65 -10.60 -10.96 -15.16
N THR A 66 -10.94 -9.68 -15.34
CA THR A 66 -11.69 -9.14 -16.49
C THR A 66 -10.86 -9.02 -17.77
N ASN A 67 -9.55 -9.31 -17.70
CA ASN A 67 -8.52 -9.05 -18.72
C ASN A 67 -8.24 -7.55 -18.98
N GLU A 68 -8.82 -6.65 -18.17
CA GLU A 68 -8.39 -5.25 -18.15
C GLU A 68 -6.92 -5.18 -17.71
N GLN A 69 -6.16 -4.29 -18.34
CA GLN A 69 -4.77 -4.04 -17.99
C GLN A 69 -4.62 -2.60 -17.53
N LEU A 70 -3.99 -2.40 -16.37
CA LEU A 70 -3.73 -1.07 -15.84
C LEU A 70 -2.29 -1.00 -15.33
N SER A 71 -1.66 0.15 -15.53
CA SER A 71 -0.39 0.49 -14.89
C SER A 71 -0.64 1.47 -13.73
N PRO A 72 0.23 1.48 -12.71
CA PRO A 72 0.14 2.47 -11.65
C PRO A 72 0.27 3.89 -12.20
N THR A 73 -0.46 4.79 -11.58
CA THR A 73 -0.34 6.23 -11.76
C THR A 73 0.10 6.87 -10.45
N LYS A 74 0.49 8.16 -10.46
CA LYS A 74 0.95 8.85 -9.25
C LYS A 74 -0.04 8.80 -8.09
N LYS A 75 -1.36 8.81 -8.36
CA LYS A 75 -2.41 8.71 -7.33
C LYS A 75 -2.47 7.34 -6.64
N ASP A 76 -1.90 6.32 -7.27
CA ASP A 76 -1.89 4.95 -6.74
C ASP A 76 -0.67 4.74 -5.82
N ILE A 77 0.33 5.63 -5.89
CA ILE A 77 1.50 5.62 -5.00
C ILE A 77 1.11 6.17 -3.64
N LEU A 78 1.29 5.38 -2.59
CA LEU A 78 1.02 5.81 -1.21
C LEU A 78 2.21 6.53 -0.60
N TRP A 79 3.39 5.94 -0.76
CA TRP A 79 4.65 6.46 -0.26
C TRP A 79 5.81 5.74 -0.94
N GLU A 80 6.97 6.38 -0.88
CA GLU A 80 8.24 5.80 -1.25
C GLU A 80 9.28 6.13 -0.19
N ALA A 81 10.33 5.31 -0.11
CA ALA A 81 11.52 5.64 0.66
C ALA A 81 12.76 5.06 -0.01
N THR A 82 13.84 5.82 0.05
CA THR A 82 15.12 5.46 -0.55
C THR A 82 16.19 5.48 0.52
N PHE A 83 17.02 4.43 0.53
CA PHE A 83 18.09 4.27 1.48
C PHE A 83 19.31 3.67 0.78
N GLY A 84 20.35 4.48 0.58
CA GLY A 84 21.49 4.10 -0.25
C GLY A 84 21.06 3.83 -1.69
N ASN A 85 21.45 2.66 -2.22
CA ASN A 85 21.07 2.20 -3.56
C ASN A 85 19.79 1.35 -3.57
N GLU A 86 19.03 1.33 -2.48
CA GLU A 86 17.80 0.57 -2.37
C GLU A 86 16.62 1.53 -2.20
N SER A 87 15.48 1.16 -2.75
CA SER A 87 14.24 1.91 -2.61
C SER A 87 13.06 0.97 -2.48
N ILE A 88 12.01 1.49 -1.87
CA ILE A 88 10.71 0.83 -1.82
C ILE A 88 9.64 1.84 -2.23
N VAL A 89 8.74 1.38 -3.09
CA VAL A 89 7.55 2.12 -3.49
C VAL A 89 6.33 1.28 -3.13
N THR A 90 5.43 1.85 -2.34
CA THR A 90 4.20 1.18 -1.94
C THR A 90 3.03 1.74 -2.71
N ILE A 91 2.26 0.84 -3.32
CA ILE A 91 1.20 1.16 -4.27
C ILE A 91 -0.10 0.56 -3.76
N LYS A 92 -1.19 1.33 -3.80
CA LYS A 92 -2.54 0.81 -3.62
C LYS A 92 -3.10 0.41 -4.98
N VAL A 93 -3.44 -0.86 -5.16
CA VAL A 93 -4.03 -1.37 -6.39
C VAL A 93 -5.45 -0.79 -6.56
N PRO A 94 -5.74 -0.06 -7.65
CA PRO A 94 -7.06 0.51 -7.89
C PRO A 94 -8.08 -0.57 -8.23
N ASN A 95 -9.37 -0.24 -8.13
CA ASN A 95 -10.47 -1.12 -8.56
C ASN A 95 -10.43 -2.53 -7.97
N SER A 96 -9.88 -2.67 -6.76
CA SER A 96 -9.83 -3.93 -6.03
C SER A 96 -11.04 -4.07 -5.11
N THR A 97 -11.51 -5.30 -4.92
CA THR A 97 -12.70 -5.59 -4.08
C THR A 97 -12.44 -5.35 -2.59
N TYR A 98 -11.18 -5.51 -2.18
CA TYR A 98 -10.67 -5.29 -0.83
C TYR A 98 -9.35 -4.51 -0.94
N PRO A 99 -8.85 -3.89 0.13
CA PRO A 99 -7.56 -3.21 0.12
C PRO A 99 -6.46 -4.14 -0.39
N TRP A 100 -5.71 -3.70 -1.38
CA TRP A 100 -4.68 -4.50 -2.02
C TRP A 100 -3.47 -3.62 -2.28
N TYR A 101 -2.31 -4.03 -1.76
CA TYR A 101 -1.07 -3.29 -1.85
C TYR A 101 0.01 -4.08 -2.57
N ASN A 102 0.83 -3.37 -3.34
CA ASN A 102 2.08 -3.89 -3.88
C ASN A 102 3.25 -3.11 -3.29
N PHE A 103 4.17 -3.82 -2.66
CA PHE A 103 5.43 -3.26 -2.16
C PHE A 103 6.52 -3.59 -3.17
N VAL A 104 6.93 -2.62 -3.98
CA VAL A 104 7.94 -2.82 -5.00
C VAL A 104 9.29 -2.41 -4.42
N PHE A 105 10.20 -3.37 -4.34
CA PHE A 105 11.58 -3.16 -3.93
C PHE A 105 12.43 -2.94 -5.16
N LEU A 106 13.25 -1.88 -5.16
CA LEU A 106 14.08 -1.49 -6.28
C LEU A 106 15.53 -1.33 -5.84
N SER A 107 16.45 -1.69 -6.73
CA SER A 107 17.88 -1.43 -6.58
C SER A 107 18.34 -0.48 -7.68
N HIS A 108 19.14 0.52 -7.31
CA HIS A 108 19.78 1.43 -8.24
C HIS A 108 21.04 0.77 -8.83
N GLN A 109 21.07 0.59 -10.15
CA GLN A 109 22.18 -0.01 -10.88
C GLN A 109 22.59 0.93 -12.01
N GLY A 110 23.77 1.55 -11.89
CA GLY A 110 24.26 2.53 -12.85
C GLY A 110 23.50 3.85 -12.74
N GLN A 111 22.56 4.09 -13.67
CA GLN A 111 21.74 5.31 -13.76
C GLN A 111 20.24 4.98 -13.77
N GLU A 112 19.88 3.76 -13.33
CA GLU A 112 18.51 3.26 -13.44
C GLU A 112 18.07 2.50 -12.18
N TRP A 113 16.80 2.66 -11.82
CA TRP A 113 16.14 1.87 -10.80
C TRP A 113 15.49 0.62 -11.40
N ASN A 114 15.91 -0.55 -10.95
CA ASN A 114 15.42 -1.84 -11.42
C ASN A 114 14.68 -2.58 -10.31
N PHE A 115 13.64 -3.34 -10.67
CA PHE A 115 12.89 -4.12 -9.69
C PHE A 115 13.76 -5.25 -9.14
N SER A 116 13.86 -5.31 -7.82
CA SER A 116 14.51 -6.40 -7.09
C SER A 116 13.49 -7.43 -6.62
N ALA A 117 12.30 -6.99 -6.21
CA ALA A 117 11.21 -7.85 -5.79
C ALA A 117 9.87 -7.11 -5.73
N ILE A 118 8.75 -7.85 -5.72
CA ILE A 118 7.41 -7.31 -5.46
C ILE A 118 6.75 -8.17 -4.38
N ALA A 119 6.37 -7.57 -3.25
CA ALA A 119 5.48 -8.22 -2.29
C ALA A 119 4.03 -7.91 -2.67
N ASP A 120 3.29 -8.95 -3.03
CA ASP A 120 1.86 -8.86 -3.27
C ASP A 120 1.09 -9.05 -1.95
N SER A 121 0.27 -8.07 -1.57
CA SER A 121 -0.42 -8.05 -0.27
C SER A 121 -1.91 -7.70 -0.42
N PRO A 122 -2.74 -8.64 -0.89
CA PRO A 122 -4.18 -8.54 -0.78
C PRO A 122 -4.62 -8.63 0.70
N CYS A 123 -5.58 -7.79 1.11
CA CYS A 123 -6.12 -7.77 2.49
C CYS A 123 -7.60 -8.17 2.59
N PRO A 124 -8.04 -9.30 2.01
CA PRO A 124 -9.37 -9.82 2.29
C PRO A 124 -9.44 -10.43 3.70
N PRO A 125 -10.61 -10.47 4.36
CA PRO A 125 -10.76 -10.97 5.73
C PRO A 125 -10.08 -12.34 5.97
N GLU A 126 -10.20 -13.27 5.02
CA GLU A 126 -9.63 -14.61 5.11
C GLU A 126 -8.09 -14.69 4.98
N ARG A 127 -7.42 -13.60 4.58
CA ARG A 127 -5.95 -13.51 4.53
C ARG A 127 -5.37 -12.55 5.56
N THR A 128 -6.22 -11.95 6.39
CA THR A 128 -5.81 -11.07 7.48
C THR A 128 -5.77 -11.81 8.82
N THR A 129 -4.94 -11.33 9.74
CA THR A 129 -4.83 -11.83 11.11
C THR A 129 -4.79 -10.67 12.09
N SER A 130 -5.21 -10.93 13.33
CA SER A 130 -5.00 -10.05 14.48
C SER A 130 -3.84 -10.49 15.37
N GLN A 131 -3.17 -11.59 15.02
CA GLN A 131 -2.03 -12.12 15.78
C GLN A 131 -0.78 -11.27 15.52
N LYS A 132 -0.50 -10.33 16.45
CA LYS A 132 0.66 -9.42 16.34
C LYS A 132 2.02 -10.06 16.67
N GLU A 133 2.02 -11.29 17.19
CA GLU A 133 3.25 -12.06 17.54
C GLU A 133 4.27 -11.27 18.39
N GLY A 134 3.74 -10.39 19.25
CA GLY A 134 4.51 -9.53 20.16
C GLY A 134 5.15 -8.28 19.52
N ILE A 135 4.88 -8.01 18.25
CA ILE A 135 5.20 -6.74 17.58
C ILE A 135 4.12 -5.71 17.94
N ALA A 136 4.49 -4.49 18.29
CA ALA A 136 3.55 -3.40 18.62
C ALA A 136 2.91 -2.78 17.37
N LEU A 137 2.29 -3.61 16.52
CA LEU A 137 1.64 -3.16 15.30
C LEU A 137 0.42 -2.28 15.62
N PRO A 138 0.30 -1.09 15.01
CA PRO A 138 -0.81 -0.16 15.25
C PRO A 138 -2.09 -0.52 14.45
N MET A 139 -2.10 -1.69 13.82
CA MET A 139 -3.21 -2.24 13.04
C MET A 139 -3.85 -3.36 13.84
N GLU A 140 -5.19 -3.43 13.86
CA GLU A 140 -5.90 -4.50 14.56
C GLU A 140 -5.97 -5.79 13.73
N THR A 141 -6.19 -5.67 12.44
CA THR A 141 -6.18 -6.77 11.48
C THR A 141 -5.31 -6.41 10.28
N PHE A 142 -4.45 -7.33 9.85
CA PHE A 142 -3.50 -7.07 8.78
C PHE A 142 -3.12 -8.34 8.02
N SER A 143 -2.73 -8.18 6.75
CA SER A 143 -2.00 -9.17 5.97
C SER A 143 -0.51 -9.05 6.26
N VAL A 144 0.20 -10.17 6.26
CA VAL A 144 1.65 -10.21 6.39
C VAL A 144 2.28 -10.97 5.23
N THR A 145 3.28 -10.39 4.59
CA THR A 145 4.10 -11.07 3.57
C THR A 145 5.54 -11.09 4.03
N LYS A 146 6.15 -12.29 4.02
CA LYS A 146 7.56 -12.51 4.38
C LYS A 146 8.30 -12.89 3.12
N MET A 147 9.39 -12.20 2.79
CA MET A 147 10.15 -12.53 1.58
C MET A 147 11.64 -12.16 1.70
N THR A 148 12.38 -12.64 0.71
CA THR A 148 13.79 -12.34 0.48
C THR A 148 13.89 -11.35 -0.68
N VAL A 149 14.77 -10.34 -0.59
CA VAL A 149 14.95 -9.31 -1.63
C VAL A 149 16.40 -9.31 -2.12
N GLY A 150 16.62 -9.71 -3.38
CA GLY A 150 17.95 -9.74 -4.00
C GLY A 150 18.84 -10.89 -3.56
N SER A 151 19.16 -11.00 -2.25
CA SER A 151 20.00 -12.07 -1.69
C SER A 151 19.37 -12.73 -0.47
N GLU A 152 19.72 -13.99 -0.21
CA GLU A 152 19.16 -14.82 0.88
C GLU A 152 19.30 -14.25 2.30
N PHE A 153 20.22 -13.30 2.49
CA PHE A 153 20.46 -12.63 3.75
C PHE A 153 19.61 -11.37 3.95
N ARG A 154 18.93 -10.90 2.90
CA ARG A 154 18.07 -9.71 2.93
C ARG A 154 16.63 -10.14 3.08
N ARG A 155 16.10 -10.04 4.31
CA ARG A 155 14.72 -10.43 4.63
C ARG A 155 13.86 -9.21 4.88
N VAL A 156 12.63 -9.24 4.38
CA VAL A 156 11.63 -8.19 4.61
C VAL A 156 10.30 -8.80 5.05
N TRP A 157 9.61 -8.05 5.88
CA TRP A 157 8.25 -8.32 6.33
C TRP A 157 7.41 -7.11 5.97
N THR A 158 6.39 -7.30 5.16
CA THR A 158 5.40 -6.28 4.88
C THR A 158 4.13 -6.58 5.65
N PHE A 159 3.54 -5.55 6.22
CA PHE A 159 2.28 -5.58 6.95
C PHE A 159 1.35 -4.58 6.29
N ALA A 160 0.11 -4.99 6.02
CA ALA A 160 -0.87 -4.14 5.37
C ALA A 160 -2.26 -4.34 5.99
N SER A 161 -2.96 -3.24 6.22
CA SER A 161 -4.36 -3.17 6.64
C SER A 161 -5.14 -2.32 5.63
N ASP A 162 -6.37 -1.96 5.97
CA ASP A 162 -7.21 -1.06 5.17
C ASP A 162 -6.65 0.35 4.99
N ILE A 163 -5.93 0.86 5.99
CA ILE A 163 -5.41 2.24 5.98
C ILE A 163 -3.91 2.35 6.25
N LYS A 164 -3.28 1.35 6.89
CA LYS A 164 -1.88 1.39 7.29
C LYS A 164 -1.07 0.29 6.63
N THR A 165 0.19 0.60 6.39
CA THR A 165 1.20 -0.26 5.80
C THR A 165 2.51 -0.05 6.55
N LEU A 166 3.30 -1.11 6.66
CA LEU A 166 4.60 -1.09 7.31
C LEU A 166 5.48 -2.12 6.62
N VAL A 167 6.75 -1.78 6.45
CA VAL A 167 7.80 -2.69 6.04
C VAL A 167 8.88 -2.69 7.10
N ILE A 168 9.32 -3.88 7.50
CA ILE A 168 10.48 -4.11 8.35
C ILE A 168 11.48 -4.88 7.50
N GLY A 169 12.70 -4.38 7.37
CA GLY A 169 13.80 -5.06 6.70
C GLY A 169 14.93 -5.42 7.66
N LYS A 170 15.53 -6.59 7.45
CA LYS A 170 16.75 -7.05 8.13
C LYS A 170 17.79 -7.45 7.10
N TYR A 171 18.79 -6.61 6.92
CA TYR A 171 19.85 -6.78 5.92
C TYR A 171 21.22 -6.93 6.60
N PRO A 172 22.21 -7.57 5.95
CA PRO A 172 23.60 -7.44 6.37
C PRO A 172 24.00 -5.96 6.44
N ARG A 173 24.79 -5.59 7.44
CA ARG A 173 25.31 -4.23 7.50
C ARG A 173 26.26 -4.01 6.35
N GLU A 174 25.91 -3.08 5.48
CA GLU A 174 26.78 -2.55 4.44
C GLU A 174 27.31 -1.18 4.87
N SER A 175 28.48 -0.81 4.35
CA SER A 175 29.01 0.55 4.54
C SER A 175 28.16 1.52 3.73
N PHE A 176 27.54 2.50 4.38
CA PHE A 176 26.90 3.62 3.71
C PHE A 176 27.18 4.91 4.46
N THR A 177 27.07 6.02 3.75
CA THR A 177 27.14 7.36 4.33
C THR A 177 25.79 7.68 4.94
N GLN A 178 25.75 7.97 6.25
CA GLN A 178 24.54 8.42 6.92
C GLN A 178 23.92 9.58 6.11
N PRO A 179 22.64 9.49 5.72
CA PRO A 179 22.00 10.55 4.96
C PRO A 179 22.01 11.89 5.71
N GLU A 180 22.17 12.97 4.96
CA GLU A 180 22.09 14.33 5.50
C GLU A 180 20.71 14.55 6.15
N GLY A 181 20.68 15.27 7.27
CA GLY A 181 19.45 15.53 8.02
C GLY A 181 18.92 14.35 8.84
N ALA A 182 19.61 13.21 8.87
CA ALA A 182 19.22 12.09 9.73
C ALA A 182 19.30 12.48 11.22
N LYS A 183 18.16 12.42 11.90
CA LYS A 183 18.02 12.71 13.34
C LYS A 183 18.42 11.48 14.14
N ALA A 184 19.38 11.65 15.05
CA ALA A 184 19.76 10.58 15.96
C ALA A 184 18.69 10.36 17.04
N LEU A 185 18.43 9.11 17.37
CA LEU A 185 17.60 8.68 18.49
C LEU A 185 18.16 7.38 19.08
N LYS A 186 17.52 6.89 20.15
CA LYS A 186 17.81 5.60 20.75
C LYS A 186 16.63 4.66 20.55
N ILE A 187 16.90 3.45 20.04
CA ILE A 187 15.94 2.34 20.03
C ILE A 187 16.50 1.28 20.98
N LYS A 188 15.94 1.19 22.19
CA LYS A 188 16.54 0.45 23.31
C LYS A 188 17.97 0.94 23.55
N ASP A 189 18.94 0.03 23.58
CA ASP A 189 20.36 0.34 23.77
C ASP A 189 21.09 0.69 22.46
N ASN A 190 20.44 0.50 21.30
CA ASN A 190 21.04 0.75 19.99
C ASN A 190 20.96 2.23 19.60
N ASP A 191 22.05 2.72 19.01
CA ASP A 191 22.01 3.96 18.25
C ASP A 191 21.14 3.76 17.01
N ALA A 192 20.25 4.72 16.81
CA ALA A 192 19.24 4.68 15.78
C ALA A 192 19.13 6.04 15.10
N TRP A 193 18.57 6.03 13.90
CA TRP A 193 18.44 7.22 13.07
C TRP A 193 17.09 7.26 12.41
N GLN A 194 16.56 8.46 12.34
CA GLN A 194 15.34 8.82 11.65
C GLN A 194 15.68 9.67 10.44
N ILE A 195 15.18 9.26 9.28
CA ILE A 195 15.21 10.04 8.05
C ILE A 195 13.78 10.38 7.69
N THR A 196 13.52 11.63 7.37
CA THR A 196 12.23 12.05 6.81
C THR A 196 12.49 12.50 5.39
N SER A 197 11.89 11.82 4.41
CA SER A 197 12.00 12.20 3.00
C SER A 197 11.18 13.47 2.71
N ASP A 198 11.40 14.06 1.53
CA ASP A 198 10.61 15.20 1.03
C ASP A 198 9.12 14.89 0.91
N SER A 199 8.75 13.62 0.80
CA SER A 199 7.37 13.13 0.83
C SER A 199 6.79 13.01 2.25
N ASN A 200 7.48 13.55 3.26
CA ASN A 200 7.18 13.40 4.69
C ASN A 200 7.10 11.95 5.17
N GLN A 201 7.72 11.02 4.42
CA GLN A 201 7.77 9.62 4.82
C GLN A 201 8.94 9.42 5.78
N THR A 202 8.62 8.93 6.97
CA THR A 202 9.63 8.61 7.99
C THR A 202 10.17 7.20 7.78
N LEU A 203 11.48 7.08 7.70
CA LEU A 203 12.24 5.83 7.74
C LEU A 203 13.07 5.81 9.01
N PHE A 204 12.99 4.72 9.76
CA PHE A 204 13.88 4.45 10.89
C PHE A 204 14.88 3.38 10.51
N TYR A 205 16.11 3.52 10.97
CA TYR A 205 17.07 2.44 10.91
C TYR A 205 17.98 2.41 12.14
N TYR A 206 18.48 1.22 12.47
CA TYR A 206 19.47 1.00 13.51
C TYR A 206 20.32 -0.22 13.17
N PHE A 207 21.41 -0.40 13.91
CA PHE A 207 22.24 -1.59 13.79
C PHE A 207 22.14 -2.45 15.03
N ASP A 208 22.05 -3.75 14.84
CA ASP A 208 22.09 -4.74 15.90
C ASP A 208 22.93 -5.93 15.41
N GLN A 209 23.97 -6.32 16.14
CA GLN A 209 24.86 -7.44 15.84
C GLN A 209 25.32 -7.54 14.37
N GLY A 210 25.71 -6.41 13.77
CA GLY A 210 26.19 -6.38 12.38
C GLY A 210 25.10 -6.54 11.32
N GLN A 211 23.83 -6.46 11.70
CA GLN A 211 22.69 -6.36 10.80
C GLN A 211 22.14 -4.93 10.82
N LEU A 212 21.72 -4.45 9.66
CA LEU A 212 20.87 -3.27 9.51
C LEU A 212 19.41 -3.71 9.70
N VAL A 213 18.72 -3.05 10.63
CA VAL A 213 17.27 -3.10 10.70
C VAL A 213 16.73 -1.76 10.25
N TRP A 214 15.80 -1.77 9.30
CA TRP A 214 15.12 -0.57 8.82
C TRP A 214 13.61 -0.76 8.78
N MET A 215 12.88 0.32 8.95
CA MET A 215 11.42 0.31 8.99
C MET A 215 10.86 1.56 8.35
N VAL A 216 9.79 1.39 7.59
CA VAL A 216 9.10 2.49 6.89
C VAL A 216 7.66 2.10 6.61
N GLY A 217 6.77 3.07 6.57
CA GLY A 217 5.37 2.87 6.27
C GLY A 217 4.57 4.12 6.58
N ASN A 218 3.31 4.18 6.17
CA ASN A 218 2.44 5.33 6.47
C ASN A 218 1.93 5.31 7.93
N LEU A 219 2.87 5.26 8.87
CA LEU A 219 2.68 5.34 10.30
C LEU A 219 3.19 6.68 10.81
N SER A 220 2.64 7.16 11.94
CA SER A 220 3.24 8.28 12.67
C SER A 220 4.62 7.91 13.24
N GLU A 221 5.45 8.92 13.51
CA GLU A 221 6.77 8.73 14.16
C GLU A 221 6.66 7.92 15.45
N SER A 222 5.66 8.20 16.29
CA SER A 222 5.42 7.48 17.54
C SER A 222 5.03 6.01 17.32
N GLU A 223 4.21 5.72 16.30
CA GLU A 223 3.83 4.34 16.00
C GLU A 223 5.02 3.55 15.46
N LEU A 224 5.82 4.15 14.58
CA LEU A 224 7.04 3.52 14.06
C LEU A 224 8.05 3.27 15.18
N LEU A 225 8.15 4.19 16.16
CA LEU A 225 9.02 4.03 17.33
C LEU A 225 8.54 2.91 18.24
N ASN A 226 7.24 2.80 18.48
CA ASN A 226 6.67 1.72 19.28
C ASN A 226 6.93 0.36 18.63
N VAL A 227 6.77 0.25 17.30
CA VAL A 227 7.13 -0.95 16.54
C VAL A 227 8.62 -1.26 16.76
N ALA A 228 9.51 -0.27 16.55
CA ALA A 228 10.94 -0.44 16.70
C ALA A 228 11.35 -1.00 18.08
N ILE A 229 10.79 -0.43 19.15
CA ILE A 229 11.06 -0.83 20.53
C ILE A 229 10.49 -2.23 20.82
N SER A 230 9.45 -2.68 20.11
CA SER A 230 8.91 -4.03 20.30
C SER A 230 9.73 -5.16 19.68
N LEU A 231 10.60 -4.86 18.70
CA LEU A 231 11.34 -5.89 17.97
C LEU A 231 12.36 -6.62 18.85
N PRO A 232 12.50 -7.95 18.77
CA PRO A 232 13.56 -8.67 19.45
C PRO A 232 14.93 -8.34 18.85
N SER A 233 15.98 -8.86 19.48
CA SER A 233 17.33 -8.91 18.90
C SER A 233 17.29 -9.55 17.51
N VAL A 234 18.11 -9.08 16.58
CA VAL A 234 18.19 -9.66 15.21
C VAL A 234 18.65 -11.13 15.17
N SER A 235 19.30 -11.58 16.26
CA SER A 235 19.72 -12.97 16.47
C SER A 235 18.60 -13.87 16.98
N ASP A 236 17.44 -13.32 17.35
CA ASP A 236 16.27 -14.11 17.69
C ASP A 236 15.81 -14.91 16.45
N PRO A 237 15.66 -16.25 16.56
CA PRO A 237 15.17 -17.08 15.46
C PRO A 237 13.79 -16.67 14.92
N LEU A 238 12.98 -16.00 15.75
CA LEU A 238 11.62 -15.56 15.42
C LEU A 238 11.55 -14.13 14.88
N PHE A 239 12.68 -13.40 14.83
CA PHE A 239 12.71 -12.03 14.34
C PHE A 239 11.91 -11.87 13.03
N PRO A 240 11.04 -10.84 12.90
CA PRO A 240 10.82 -9.70 13.81
C PRO A 240 9.84 -9.99 14.95
N SER A 241 9.27 -11.18 15.03
CA SER A 241 8.31 -11.59 16.06
C SER A 241 9.01 -12.04 17.33
N THR A 242 8.36 -11.88 18.49
CA THR A 242 8.84 -12.40 19.78
C THR A 242 8.10 -13.66 20.22
N MET A 243 7.08 -14.08 19.47
CA MET A 243 6.27 -15.27 19.71
C MET A 243 6.10 -16.06 18.41
N GLN A 244 5.94 -17.39 18.52
CA GLN A 244 5.56 -18.21 17.37
C GLN A 244 4.10 -17.90 16.97
N PRO A 245 3.77 -17.93 15.66
CA PRO A 245 2.38 -17.96 15.23
C PRO A 245 1.70 -19.16 15.87
N ASN A 246 0.56 -18.95 16.53
CA ASN A 246 -0.26 -20.06 16.96
C ASN A 246 -0.71 -20.79 15.68
N ARG A 247 -0.25 -22.04 15.48
CA ARG A 247 -0.73 -22.89 14.38
C ARG A 247 -2.23 -23.09 14.60
N MET A 248 -3.06 -22.39 13.82
CA MET A 248 -4.48 -22.67 13.70
C MET A 248 -4.70 -23.82 12.73
#